data_AF-A0A1N7RCI4-F1
#
_entry.id   AF-A0A1N7RCI4-F1
#
_cell.length_a   1.000
_cell.length_b   1.000
_cell.length_c   1.000
_cell.angle_alpha   90.00
_cell.angle_beta   90.00
_cell.angle_gamma   90.00
#
_symmetry.space_group_name_H-M   'P 1'
#
loop_
_entity.id
_entity.type
_entity.pdbx_description
1 polymer ?
#
loop_
_entity_poly.entity_id
_entity_poly.type
_entity_poly.pdbx_seq_one_letter_code
_entity_poly.pdbx_strand_id
1 'polypeptide(L)' 'MSWETLFSLQGHGPYILGAYGVTILLMGWEALSLWRRARRARRQRDDSGGLAGRTRP' A
#
# COMPACT_ATOMS: atom_id res chain seq x y z
N MET A 1 -14.89 13.51 25.05
CA MET A 1 -14.14 12.33 25.54
C MET A 1 -12.72 12.43 25.00
N SER A 2 -11.75 12.55 25.88
CA SER A 2 -10.38 12.97 25.60
C SER A 2 -9.58 11.88 24.87
N TRP A 3 -8.96 12.25 23.76
CA TRP A 3 -7.93 11.49 23.04
C TRP A 3 -6.81 11.01 23.98
N GLU A 4 -6.49 11.85 24.97
CA GLU A 4 -5.61 11.56 26.09
C GLU A 4 -6.03 10.32 26.90
N THR A 5 -7.34 10.08 27.07
CA THR A 5 -7.89 8.98 27.88
C THR A 5 -7.73 7.62 27.18
N LEU A 6 -7.73 7.59 25.84
CA LEU A 6 -7.44 6.39 25.05
C LEU A 6 -5.95 5.98 25.11
N PHE A 7 -5.05 6.96 25.28
CA PHE A 7 -3.61 6.71 25.48
C PHE A 7 -3.22 6.53 26.95
N SER A 8 -3.97 7.15 27.88
CA SER A 8 -3.65 7.24 29.31
C SER A 8 -4.38 6.19 30.17
N LEU A 9 -5.43 5.53 29.67
CA LEU A 9 -5.93 4.31 30.31
C LEU A 9 -4.87 3.20 30.16
N GLN A 10 -4.14 2.98 31.24
CA GLN A 10 -3.66 1.65 31.59
C GLN A 10 -2.52 1.09 30.70
N GLY A 11 -1.62 1.92 30.16
CA GLY A 11 -0.39 1.41 29.50
C GLY A 11 -0.61 0.48 28.29
N HIS A 12 -1.84 0.34 27.81
CA HIS A 12 -2.24 -0.55 26.72
C HIS A 12 -2.45 0.19 25.39
N GLY A 13 -2.45 1.52 25.39
CA GLY A 13 -2.39 2.36 24.19
C GLY A 13 -1.31 1.94 23.17
N PRO A 14 -0.04 1.70 23.57
CA PRO A 14 0.98 1.21 22.63
C PRO A 14 0.70 -0.22 22.13
N TYR A 15 0.00 -1.06 22.89
CA TYR A 15 -0.34 -2.42 22.47
C TYR A 15 -1.45 -2.42 21.41
N ILE A 16 -2.44 -1.54 21.55
CA ILE A 16 -3.50 -1.34 20.55
C ILE A 16 -2.90 -0.73 19.27
N LEU A 17 -2.07 0.30 19.43
CA LEU A 17 -1.36 0.90 18.30
C LEU A 17 -0.41 -0.09 17.62
N GLY A 18 0.25 -0.96 18.39
CA GLY A 18 1.08 -2.05 17.89
C GLY A 18 0.25 -3.11 17.16
N ALA A 19 -0.77 -3.68 17.79
CA ALA A 19 -1.56 -4.78 17.24
C ALA A 19 -2.30 -4.36 15.96
N TYR A 20 -3.03 -3.24 15.98
CA TYR A 20 -3.78 -2.77 14.82
C TYR A 20 -2.88 -2.06 13.79
N GLY A 21 -1.84 -1.36 14.25
CA GLY A 21 -0.88 -0.70 13.37
C GLY A 21 -0.03 -1.68 12.57
N VAL A 22 0.36 -2.82 13.15
CA VAL A 22 1.11 -3.86 12.45
C VAL A 22 0.26 -4.48 11.34
N THR A 23 -1.02 -4.73 11.57
CA THR A 23 -1.92 -5.21 10.51
C THR A 23 -2.03 -4.20 9.36
N ILE A 24 -2.22 -2.91 9.66
CA ILE A 24 -2.27 -1.86 8.63
C ILE A 24 -0.93 -1.75 7.89
N LEU A 25 0.19 -1.90 8.61
CA LEU A 25 1.52 -1.87 8.02
C LEU A 25 1.73 -3.02 7.04
N LEU A 26 1.34 -4.24 7.41
CA LEU A 26 1.43 -5.44 6.56
C LEU A 26 0.52 -5.31 5.33
N MET A 27 -0.74 -4.92 5.53
CA MET A 27 -1.70 -4.73 4.43
C MET A 27 -1.22 -3.64 3.46
N GLY A 28 -0.74 -2.52 4.02
CA GLY A 28 -0.19 -1.41 3.24
C GLY A 28 1.08 -1.81 2.49
N TRP A 29 1.95 -2.61 3.11
CA TRP A 29 3.17 -3.12 2.47
C TRP A 29 2.85 -4.04 1.29
N GLU A 30 1.89 -4.95 1.47
CA GLU A 30 1.47 -5.87 0.42
C GLU A 30 0.80 -5.12 -0.75
N ALA A 31 -0.09 -4.17 -0.45
CA ALA A 31 -0.67 -3.28 -1.46
C ALA A 31 0.39 -2.45 -2.18
N LEU A 32 1.39 -1.91 -1.48
CA LEU A 32 2.49 -1.13 -2.07
C LEU A 32 3.38 -2.01 -2.96
N SER A 33 3.66 -3.25 -2.55
CA SER A 33 4.39 -4.26 -3.33
C SER A 33 3.68 -4.55 -4.65
N LEU A 34 2.38 -4.85 -4.60
CA LEU A 34 1.57 -5.10 -5.79
C LEU A 34 1.49 -3.87 -6.68
N TRP A 35 1.30 -2.68 -6.10
CA TRP A 35 1.28 -1.42 -6.84
C TRP A 35 2.62 -1.14 -7.54
N ARG A 36 3.75 -1.39 -6.87
CA ARG A 36 5.09 -1.27 -7.47
C ARG A 36 5.29 -2.22 -8.65
N ARG A 37 4.85 -3.48 -8.53
CA ARG A 37 4.92 -4.47 -9.62
C ARG A 37 4.01 -4.08 -10.78
N ALA A 38 2.77 -3.69 -10.49
CA ALA A 38 1.82 -3.23 -11.49
C ALA A 38 2.34 -1.99 -12.24
N ARG A 39 2.98 -1.05 -11.55
CA ARG A 39 3.58 0.14 -12.18
C ARG A 39 4.74 -0.21 -13.10
N ARG A 40 5.58 -1.19 -12.76
CA ARG A 40 6.65 -1.71 -13.65
C ARG A 40 6.07 -2.43 -14.86
N ALA A 41 5.05 -3.26 -14.66
CA ALA A 41 4.37 -3.97 -15.75
C ALA A 41 3.65 -3.02 -16.72
N ARG A 42 3.06 -1.92 -16.23
CA ARG A 42 2.45 -0.89 -17.09
C ARG A 42 3.48 -0.18 -17.96
N ARG A 43 4.65 0.18 -17.42
CA ARG A 43 5.73 0.78 -18.22
C ARG A 43 6.17 -0.11 -19.38
N GLN A 44 6.18 -1.43 -19.21
CA GLN A 44 6.53 -2.38 -20.28
C GLN A 44 5.41 -2.55 -21.32
N ARG A 45 4.14 -2.45 -20.90
CA ARG A 45 2.99 -2.48 -21.82
C ARG A 45 2.91 -1.23 -22.68
N ASP A 46 3.22 -0.05 -22.14
CA ASP A 46 3.22 1.19 -22.91
C ASP A 46 4.31 1.17 -24.00
N ASP A 47 5.49 0.60 -23.71
CA ASP A 47 6.56 0.41 -24.70
C ASP A 47 6.18 -0.61 -25.80
N SER A 48 5.47 -1.68 -25.43
CA SER A 48 5.05 -2.73 -26.38
C SER A 48 3.82 -2.32 -27.20
N GLY A 49 2.94 -1.49 -26.63
CA GLY A 49 1.74 -0.96 -27.29
C GLY A 49 2.03 0.13 -28.32
N GLY A 50 3.13 0.87 -28.17
CA GLY A 50 3.59 1.86 -29.16
C GLY A 50 4.09 1.25 -30.48
N LEU A 51 4.58 0.00 -30.45
CA LEU A 51 5.04 -0.72 -31.65
C LEU A 51 3.91 -1.44 -32.38
N ALA A 52 2.86 -1.88 -31.67
CA ALA A 52 1.72 -2.61 -32.24
C ALA A 52 0.75 -1.73 -33.07
N GLY A 53 0.84 -0.40 -32.96
CA GLY A 53 0.02 0.56 -33.72
C GLY A 53 0.61 1.02 -35.05
N ARG A 54 1.88 0.69 -35.35
CA ARG A 54 2.59 1.20 -36.55
C ARG A 54 2.58 0.23 -37.74
N THR A 55 2.03 -0.96 -37.56
CA THR A 55 1.95 -2.01 -38.58
C THR A 55 0.50 -2.37 -38.86
N ARG A 56 -0.28 -1.40 -39.35
CA ARG A 56 -1.49 -1.70 -40.12
C ARG A 56 -1.34 -1.05 -41.51
N PRO A 57 -1.24 -1.86 -42.58
CA PRO A 57 -1.18 -1.37 -43.97
C PRO A 57 -2.51 -0.75 -44.42
#